data_AF-A0A1F6EWV4-F1
#
_entry.id   AF-A0A1F6EWV4-F1
#
_cell.length_a   1.000
_cell.length_b   1.000
_cell.length_c   1.000
_cell.angle_alpha   90.00
_cell.angle_beta   90.00
_cell.angle_gamma   90.00
#
_symmetry.space_group_name_H-M   'P 1'
#
loop_
_entity.id
_entity.type
_entity.pdbx_description
1 polymer ?
#
loop_
_entity_poly.entity_id
_entity_poly.type
_entity_poly.pdbx_seq_one_letter_code
_entity_poly.pdbx_strand_id
1 'polypeptide(L)' 'MSGSCQSFLIKYFNYNGCVDAHKNDADFSGDTWRIYLGRTTPMWRAQHEVVKLIDVNGKTVDAFSY' A
#
# COMPACT_ATOMS: atom_id res chain seq x y z
N MET A 1 15.35 18.58 24.05
CA MET A 1 14.76 17.28 23.63
C MET A 1 15.58 16.18 24.30
N SER A 2 14.99 15.28 25.08
CA SER A 2 15.74 14.21 25.75
C SER A 2 16.17 13.13 24.76
N GLY A 3 17.30 12.46 25.01
CA GLY A 3 17.78 11.36 24.14
C GLY A 3 16.79 10.20 24.02
N SER A 4 15.97 9.96 25.05
CA SER A 4 14.89 8.97 25.02
C SER A 4 13.75 9.35 24.07
N CYS A 5 13.35 10.61 24.02
CA CYS A 5 12.33 11.11 23.09
C CYS A 5 12.83 11.04 21.63
N GLN A 6 14.08 11.42 21.38
CA GLN A 6 14.67 11.31 20.05
C GLN A 6 14.78 9.85 19.58
N SER A 7 15.19 8.95 20.45
CA SER A 7 15.29 7.51 20.14
C SER A 7 13.92 6.90 19.84
N PHE A 8 12.88 7.32 20.57
CA PHE A 8 11.50 6.91 20.30
C PHE A 8 11.05 7.34 18.90
N LEU A 9 11.28 8.60 18.52
CA LEU A 9 10.91 9.09 17.20
C LEU A 9 11.67 8.37 16.08
N ILE A 10 12.98 8.18 16.22
CA ILE A 10 13.78 7.46 15.22
C ILE A 10 13.24 6.03 15.05
N LYS A 11 12.87 5.36 16.15
CA LYS A 11 12.38 3.99 16.13
C LYS A 11 10.99 3.86 15.50
N TYR A 12 10.04 4.72 15.85
CA TYR A 12 8.62 4.54 15.50
C TYR A 12 8.11 5.47 14.39
N PHE A 13 8.73 6.63 14.18
CA PHE A 13 8.28 7.63 13.21
C PHE A 13 8.84 7.41 11.81
N ASN A 14 8.77 6.16 11.34
CA ASN A 14 9.11 5.75 9.99
C ASN A 14 8.25 4.53 9.60
N TYR A 15 8.22 4.19 8.30
CA TYR A 15 7.38 3.11 7.79
C TYR A 15 7.64 1.77 8.49
N ASN A 16 8.92 1.35 8.58
CA ASN A 16 9.27 0.07 9.20
C ASN A 16 8.89 0.03 10.68
N GLY A 17 9.12 1.13 11.41
CA GLY A 17 8.75 1.26 12.82
C GLY A 17 7.24 1.15 13.05
N CYS A 18 6.43 1.77 12.18
CA CYS A 18 4.99 1.63 12.20
C CYS A 18 4.54 0.19 11.94
N VAL A 19 5.08 -0.45 10.90
CA VAL A 19 4.77 -1.86 10.56
C VAL A 19 5.15 -2.79 11.71
N ASP A 20 6.35 -2.68 12.26
CA ASP A 20 6.78 -3.56 13.35
C ASP A 20 5.95 -3.39 14.63
N ALA A 21 5.45 -2.18 14.89
CA ALA A 21 4.60 -1.91 16.04
C ALA A 21 3.18 -2.44 15.87
N HIS A 22 2.63 -2.40 14.65
CA HIS A 22 1.20 -2.60 14.41
C HIS A 22 0.85 -3.83 13.56
N LYS A 23 1.81 -4.55 12.97
CA LYS A 23 1.54 -5.69 12.05
C LYS A 23 0.68 -6.82 12.63
N ASN A 24 0.59 -6.91 13.96
CA ASN A 24 -0.19 -7.92 14.65
C ASN A 24 -1.56 -7.40 15.13
N ASP A 25 -1.88 -6.13 14.89
CA ASP A 25 -3.18 -5.56 15.20
C ASP A 25 -4.23 -6.17 14.26
N ALA A 26 -5.42 -6.45 14.79
CA ALA A 26 -6.46 -7.19 14.06
C ALA A 26 -6.92 -6.45 12.79
N ASP A 27 -6.79 -5.13 12.76
CA ASP A 27 -7.18 -4.23 11.67
C ASP A 27 -5.98 -3.72 10.85
N PHE A 28 -4.78 -4.25 11.07
CA PHE A 28 -3.59 -3.84 10.33
C PHE A 28 -3.71 -4.15 8.83
N SER A 29 -4.21 -5.35 8.53
CA SER A 29 -4.51 -5.77 7.16
C SER A 29 -5.95 -5.37 6.84
N GLY A 30 -6.14 -4.18 6.27
CA GLY A 30 -7.45 -3.80 5.74
C GLY A 30 -7.79 -4.54 4.45
N ASP A 31 -9.04 -4.39 3.98
CA ASP A 31 -9.52 -5.03 2.75
C ASP A 31 -8.96 -4.39 1.47
N THR A 32 -8.14 -3.34 1.61
CA THR A 32 -7.57 -2.57 0.50
C THR A 32 -6.07 -2.77 0.40
N TRP A 33 -5.64 -3.41 -0.67
CA TRP A 33 -4.24 -3.57 -1.02
C TRP A 33 -3.76 -2.38 -1.85
N ARG A 34 -2.61 -1.81 -1.49
CA ARG A 34 -1.97 -0.71 -2.24
C ARG A 34 -0.62 -1.18 -2.77
N ILE A 35 -0.34 -0.86 -4.03
CA ILE A 35 0.93 -1.19 -4.68
C ILE A 35 1.79 0.07 -4.76
N TYR A 36 3.05 -0.03 -4.34
CA TYR A 36 4.00 1.07 -4.54
C TYR A 36 4.50 1.07 -5.99
N LEU A 37 4.20 2.14 -6.73
CA LEU A 37 4.49 2.24 -8.16
C LEU A 37 5.85 2.86 -8.48
N GLY A 38 6.62 3.30 -7.48
CA GLY A 38 7.90 4.00 -7.70
C GLY A 38 7.76 5.34 -8.45
N ARG A 39 6.57 5.94 -8.47
CA ARG A 39 6.27 7.17 -9.22
C ARG A 39 5.27 8.03 -8.47
N THR A 40 5.27 9.34 -8.77
CA THR A 40 4.40 10.33 -8.12
C THR A 40 3.02 10.45 -8.76
N THR A 41 2.82 9.86 -9.95
CA THR A 41 1.55 9.92 -10.69
C THR A 41 0.79 8.59 -10.62
N PRO A 42 -0.55 8.61 -10.54
CA PRO A 42 -1.37 7.39 -10.53
C PRO A 42 -1.10 6.47 -11.72
N MET A 43 -1.29 5.15 -11.56
CA MET A 43 -1.10 4.18 -12.65
C MET A 43 -2.02 4.46 -13.85
N TRP A 44 -3.26 4.79 -13.51
CA TRP A 44 -4.40 4.92 -14.42
C TRP A 44 -4.94 6.34 -14.36
N ARG A 45 -5.64 6.77 -15.42
CA ARG A 45 -6.40 8.03 -15.39
C ARG A 45 -7.54 7.94 -14.39
N ALA A 46 -8.00 9.09 -13.93
CA ALA A 46 -9.06 9.17 -12.94
C ALA A 46 -10.44 8.82 -13.50
N GLN A 47 -10.63 8.68 -14.81
CA GLN A 47 -11.91 8.33 -15.44
C GLN A 47 -11.66 7.64 -16.79
N HIS A 48 -12.62 6.82 -17.20
CA HIS A 48 -12.67 6.12 -18.48
C HIS A 48 -11.54 5.11 -18.68
N GLU A 49 -11.17 4.40 -17.61
CA GLU A 49 -10.16 3.34 -17.66
C GLU A 49 -10.79 1.98 -17.43
N VAL A 50 -10.18 0.94 -18.03
CA VAL A 50 -10.56 -0.46 -17.80
C VAL A 50 -9.32 -1.24 -17.41
N VAL A 51 -9.30 -1.75 -16.18
CA VAL A 51 -8.24 -2.62 -15.66
C VAL A 51 -8.69 -4.07 -15.79
N LYS A 52 -7.94 -4.88 -16.52
CA LYS A 52 -8.24 -6.31 -16.71
C LYS A 52 -7.24 -7.19 -15.96
N LEU A 53 -7.75 -8.18 -15.24
CA LEU A 53 -6.96 -9.28 -14.70
C LEU A 53 -6.90 -10.39 -15.76
N ILE A 54 -5.71 -10.72 -16.22
CA ILE A 54 -5.47 -11.71 -17.27
C ILE A 54 -4.75 -12.93 -16.69
N ASP A 55 -5.19 -14.14 -17.03
CA ASP A 55 -4.51 -15.37 -16.64
C ASP A 55 -3.25 -15.64 -17.48
N VAL A 56 -2.53 -16.71 -17.12
CA VAL A 56 -1.31 -17.12 -17.83
C VAL A 56 -1.52 -17.51 -19.30
N ASN A 57 -2.77 -17.82 -19.69
CA ASN A 57 -3.14 -18.18 -21.06
C ASN A 57 -3.67 -16.99 -21.86
N GLY A 58 -3.66 -15.77 -21.30
CA GLY A 58 -4.15 -14.56 -21.95
C GLY A 58 -5.67 -14.36 -21.84
N LYS A 59 -6.38 -15.17 -21.04
CA LYS A 59 -7.83 -15.04 -20.85
C LYS A 59 -8.14 -14.01 -19.77
N THR A 60 -9.16 -13.19 -19.99
CA THR A 60 -9.68 -12.28 -18.95
C THR A 60 -10.36 -13.06 -17.85
N VAL A 61 -9.88 -12.88 -16.61
CA VAL A 61 -10.43 -13.45 -15.38
C VAL A 61 -11.43 -12.47 -14.76
N ASP A 62 -11.10 -11.17 -14.76
CA ASP A 62 -11.94 -10.11 -14.20
C ASP A 62 -11.64 -8.76 -14.87
N ALA A 63 -12.55 -7.80 -14.74
CA ALA A 63 -12.40 -6.43 -15.23
C ALA A 63 -13.05 -5.41 -14.29
N PHE A 64 -12.30 -4.34 -14.01
CA PHE A 64 -12.77 -3.17 -13.25
C PHE A 64 -12.78 -1.93 -14.15
N SER A 65 -13.88 -1.19 -14.14
CA SER A 65 -14.06 0.02 -14.95
C SER A 65 -14.52 1.19 -14.07
N TYR A 66 -13.91 2.36 -14.25
CA TYR A 66 -14.25 3.62 -13.55
C TYR A 66 -14.00 4.84 -14.46
#